data_AF-A0A0P1GBA5-F1
#
_entry.id   AF-A0A0P1GBA5-F1
#
_cell.length_a   1.000
_cell.length_b   1.000
_cell.length_c   1.000
_cell.angle_alpha   90.00
_cell.angle_beta   90.00
_cell.angle_gamma   90.00
#
_symmetry.space_group_name_H-M   'P 1'
#
loop_
_entity.id
_entity.type
_entity.pdbx_description
1 polymer ?
#
loop_
_entity_poly.entity_id
_entity_poly.type
_entity_poly.pdbx_seq_one_letter_code
_entity_poly.pdbx_strand_id
1 'polypeptide(L)'
;MGGHRGVACPAGGNDALWGFTGDDTLDGGTGEGGLRGEDGSDQFILADGFGSDTIFGLEAMDYAEDIDFRGVSTINSFAALTPA
;
A
#
# COMPACT_ATOMS: atom_id res chain seq x y z
N MET A 1 -4.03 -7.21 20.64
CA MET A 1 -3.15 -6.48 19.72
C MET A 1 -3.28 -7.20 18.40
N GLY A 2 -4.20 -6.75 17.54
CA GLY A 2 -4.67 -7.51 16.40
C GLY A 2 -4.56 -6.64 15.16
N GLY A 3 -3.94 -7.19 14.11
CA GLY A 3 -3.77 -6.50 12.84
C GLY A 3 -5.10 -5.99 12.28
N HIS A 4 -5.09 -4.75 11.87
CA HIS A 4 -6.13 -4.05 11.15
C HIS A 4 -6.05 -4.42 9.66
N ARG A 5 -7.22 -4.63 9.06
CA ARG A 5 -7.36 -4.75 7.60
C ARG A 5 -8.14 -3.56 7.10
N GLY A 6 -7.48 -2.70 6.35
CA GLY A 6 -8.07 -1.50 5.74
C GLY A 6 -8.14 -1.62 4.22
N VAL A 7 -9.19 -1.07 3.62
CA VAL A 7 -9.34 -0.93 2.16
C VAL A 7 -9.71 0.50 1.85
N ALA A 8 -8.91 1.21 1.05
CA ALA A 8 -9.29 2.51 0.50
C ALA A 8 -10.29 2.30 -0.66
N CYS A 9 -11.37 3.09 -0.66
CA CYS A 9 -12.49 2.94 -1.60
C CYS A 9 -12.42 4.02 -2.68
N PRO A 10 -12.76 3.74 -3.96
CA PRO A 10 -12.74 4.74 -5.01
C PRO A 10 -13.87 5.76 -4.85
N ALA A 11 -13.61 6.86 -4.17
CA ALA A 11 -14.50 8.01 -4.16
C ALA A 11 -13.76 9.34 -4.27
N GLY A 12 -12.79 9.44 -5.17
CA GLY A 12 -12.34 10.72 -5.75
C GLY A 12 -11.81 11.78 -4.77
N GLY A 13 -11.51 11.40 -3.54
CA GLY A 13 -10.76 12.19 -2.58
C GLY A 13 -9.41 11.52 -2.36
N ASN A 14 -8.38 12.32 -2.05
CA ASN A 14 -7.13 11.81 -1.51
C ASN A 14 -7.42 11.12 -0.16
N ASP A 15 -7.83 9.86 -0.22
CA ASP A 15 -8.20 9.09 0.96
C ASP A 15 -6.91 8.61 1.64
N ALA A 16 -6.79 8.90 2.94
CA ALA A 16 -5.69 8.43 3.76
C ALA A 16 -6.13 7.22 4.58
N LEU A 17 -5.46 6.08 4.40
CA LEU A 17 -5.66 4.87 5.18
C LEU A 17 -4.56 4.72 6.23
N TRP A 18 -4.97 4.49 7.48
CA TRP A 18 -4.07 4.33 8.64
C TRP A 18 -4.22 2.93 9.25
N GLY A 19 -3.09 2.23 9.44
CA GLY A 19 -3.00 0.94 10.13
C GLY A 19 -3.09 1.09 11.65
N PHE A 20 -2.40 2.10 12.20
CA PHE A 20 -2.20 2.33 13.63
C PHE A 20 -1.20 1.33 14.22
N THR A 21 -1.44 0.82 15.43
CA THR A 21 -0.47 -0.06 16.11
C THR A 21 -0.77 -1.52 15.81
N GLY A 22 0.25 -2.27 15.40
CA GLY A 22 0.18 -3.70 15.12
C GLY A 22 0.55 -4.01 13.68
N ASP A 23 0.63 -5.29 13.35
CA ASP A 23 0.94 -5.74 11.99
C ASP A 23 -0.32 -5.64 11.12
N ASP A 24 -0.39 -4.63 10.25
CA ASP A 24 -1.58 -4.31 9.49
C ASP A 24 -1.50 -4.76 8.02
N THR A 25 -2.66 -4.86 7.37
CA THR A 25 -2.75 -5.06 5.93
C THR A 25 -3.59 -3.93 5.34
N LEU A 26 -2.97 -3.11 4.52
CA LEU A 26 -3.51 -1.88 3.96
C LEU A 26 -3.65 -2.03 2.44
N ASP A 27 -4.87 -2.13 1.95
CA ASP A 27 -5.18 -2.20 0.52
C ASP A 27 -5.49 -0.80 -0.03
N GLY A 28 -4.66 -0.33 -0.97
CA GLY A 28 -4.82 0.96 -1.64
C GLY A 28 -6.05 1.05 -2.52
N GLY A 29 -6.64 -0.09 -2.89
CA GLY A 29 -7.80 -0.11 -3.77
C GLY A 29 -7.51 0.57 -5.12
N THR A 30 -8.51 1.30 -5.62
CA THR A 30 -8.39 2.04 -6.89
C THR A 30 -8.56 3.54 -6.64
N GLY A 31 -7.89 4.38 -7.43
CA GLY A 31 -7.87 5.83 -7.25
C GLY A 31 -6.54 6.32 -6.66
N GLU A 32 -6.41 7.59 -6.33
CA GLU A 32 -5.18 8.16 -5.75
C GLU A 32 -5.38 8.38 -4.24
N GLY A 33 -4.46 7.86 -3.41
CA GLY A 33 -4.57 7.95 -1.96
C GLY A 33 -3.24 7.95 -1.22
N GLY A 34 -3.34 7.97 0.12
CA GLY A 34 -2.23 7.84 1.05
C GLY A 34 -2.36 6.59 1.90
N LEU A 35 -1.33 5.77 2.00
CA LEU A 35 -1.30 4.59 2.86
C LEU A 35 -0.26 4.80 3.97
N ARG A 36 -0.60 4.50 5.22
CA ARG A 36 0.35 4.61 6.34
C ARG A 36 0.13 3.52 7.39
N GLY A 37 1.18 2.73 7.60
CA GLY A 37 1.24 1.65 8.59
C GLY A 37 1.18 2.17 10.02
N GLU A 38 2.16 3.01 10.37
CA GLU A 38 2.55 3.37 11.74
C GLU A 38 3.34 2.21 12.39
N ASP A 39 3.13 1.90 13.67
CA ASP A 39 3.95 0.92 14.40
C ASP A 39 3.56 -0.52 14.01
N GLY A 40 4.46 -1.28 13.42
CA GLY A 40 4.25 -2.71 13.17
C GLY A 40 4.83 -3.18 11.84
N SER A 41 4.81 -4.50 11.63
CA SER A 41 5.22 -5.08 10.34
C SER A 41 4.04 -5.11 9.38
N ASP A 42 3.90 -4.04 8.60
CA ASP A 42 2.74 -3.80 7.75
C ASP A 42 2.88 -4.34 6.32
N GLN A 43 1.75 -4.69 5.72
CA GLN A 43 1.63 -5.09 4.32
C GLN A 43 0.80 -4.07 3.54
N PHE A 44 1.40 -3.46 2.52
CA PHE A 44 0.74 -2.52 1.62
C PHE A 44 0.42 -3.20 0.29
N ILE A 45 -0.86 -3.38 -0.02
CA ILE A 45 -1.31 -4.06 -1.23
C ILE A 45 -1.67 -3.03 -2.30
N LEU A 46 -1.03 -3.13 -3.46
CA LEU A 46 -1.33 -2.34 -4.64
C LEU A 46 -1.77 -3.25 -5.79
N ALA A 47 -2.89 -2.89 -6.41
CA ALA A 47 -3.48 -3.62 -7.53
C ALA A 47 -3.82 -2.68 -8.68
N ASP A 48 -4.12 -3.23 -9.86
CA ASP A 48 -4.46 -2.42 -11.03
C ASP A 48 -5.52 -1.35 -10.73
N GLY A 49 -5.25 -0.12 -11.19
CA GLY A 49 -6.13 1.03 -10.94
C GLY A 49 -5.82 1.80 -9.66
N PHE A 50 -4.75 1.46 -8.93
CA PHE A 50 -4.22 2.20 -7.76
C PHE A 50 -3.79 3.65 -8.03
N GLY A 51 -3.91 4.15 -9.26
CA GLY A 51 -3.59 5.54 -9.59
C GLY A 51 -2.17 5.95 -9.18
N SER A 52 -2.08 7.04 -8.42
CA SER A 52 -0.84 7.62 -7.91
C SER A 52 -0.88 7.69 -6.38
N ASP A 53 -0.62 6.55 -5.74
CA ASP A 53 -0.58 6.46 -4.28
C ASP A 53 0.75 6.94 -3.67
N THR A 54 0.69 7.43 -2.43
CA THR A 54 1.87 7.68 -1.60
C THR A 54 1.83 6.82 -0.35
N ILE A 55 2.89 6.06 -0.10
CA ILE A 55 3.05 5.24 1.12
C ILE A 55 3.94 6.00 2.12
N PHE A 56 3.48 6.10 3.36
CA PHE A 56 4.17 6.79 4.45
C PHE A 56 4.49 5.82 5.60
N GLY A 57 5.52 6.17 6.39
CA GLY A 57 5.85 5.41 7.60
C GLY A 57 6.53 4.07 7.32
N LEU A 58 7.37 3.99 6.29
CA LEU A 58 8.24 2.83 6.10
C LEU A 58 9.43 2.93 7.06
N GLU A 59 9.48 2.06 8.07
CA GLU A 59 10.41 2.12 9.19
C GLU A 59 11.53 1.09 9.02
N ALA A 60 12.52 1.44 8.19
CA ALA A 60 13.59 0.57 7.70
C ALA A 60 14.48 -0.17 8.74
N MET A 61 14.30 0.06 10.04
CA MET A 61 15.19 -0.48 11.09
C MET A 61 14.47 -1.20 12.24
N ASP A 62 13.14 -1.12 12.35
CA ASP A 62 12.42 -1.66 13.53
C ASP A 62 11.37 -2.70 13.13
N TYR A 63 10.68 -2.49 12.00
CA TYR A 63 9.69 -3.41 11.48
C TYR A 63 10.01 -3.88 10.06
N ALA A 64 9.35 -4.95 9.64
CA ALA A 64 9.48 -5.49 8.30
C ALA A 64 8.24 -5.11 7.51
N GLU A 65 8.30 -3.99 6.79
CA GLU A 65 7.23 -3.60 5.88
C GLU A 65 7.35 -4.36 4.56
N ASP A 66 6.21 -4.78 4.03
CA ASP A 66 6.12 -5.43 2.73
C ASP A 66 5.20 -4.61 1.81
N ILE A 67 5.67 -4.38 0.58
CA ILE A 67 4.87 -3.71 -0.45
C ILE A 67 4.56 -4.74 -1.53
N ASP A 68 3.30 -5.17 -1.54
CA ASP A 68 2.80 -6.22 -2.40
C ASP A 68 2.25 -5.66 -3.72
N PHE A 69 3.06 -5.79 -4.77
CA PHE A 69 2.70 -5.45 -6.15
C PHE A 69 2.14 -6.63 -6.96
N ARG A 70 1.85 -7.79 -6.34
CA ARG A 70 1.35 -8.97 -7.09
C ARG A 70 0.02 -8.72 -7.80
N GLY A 71 -0.72 -7.69 -7.39
CA GLY A 71 -1.97 -7.25 -8.03
C GLY A 71 -1.78 -6.35 -9.27
N VAL A 72 -0.56 -5.90 -9.57
CA VAL A 72 -0.28 -5.00 -10.68
C VAL A 72 0.06 -5.81 -11.94
N SER A 73 -0.90 -5.97 -12.85
CA SER A 73 -0.76 -6.84 -14.02
C SER A 73 0.22 -6.33 -15.07
N THR A 74 0.50 -5.03 -15.05
CA THR A 74 1.45 -4.40 -15.97
C THR A 74 2.90 -4.73 -15.63
N ILE A 75 3.22 -4.99 -14.36
CA ILE A 75 4.55 -5.40 -13.89
C ILE A 75 4.67 -6.93 -13.96
N ASN A 76 4.72 -7.45 -15.19
CA ASN A 76 4.85 -8.90 -15.45
C ASN A 76 6.28 -9.35 -15.82
N SER A 77 7.20 -8.40 -15.96
CA SER A 77 8.60 -8.65 -16.28
C SER A 77 9.45 -7.43 -15.94
N PHE A 78 10.78 -7.58 -15.88
CA PHE A 78 11.67 -6.43 -15.71
C PHE A 78 11.59 -5.43 -16.86
N ALA A 79 11.17 -5.88 -18.07
CA ALA A 79 10.93 -4.98 -19.19
C ALA A 79 9.75 -4.02 -18.94
N ALA A 80 8.83 -4.35 -18.04
CA ALA A 80 7.75 -3.44 -17.65
C ALA A 80 8.24 -2.22 -16.85
N LEU A 81 9.47 -2.27 -16.32
CA LEU A 81 10.07 -1.18 -15.53
C LEU A 81 10.99 -0.28 -16.36
N THR A 82 11.19 -0.57 -17.65
CA THR A 82 12.00 0.30 -18.49
C THR A 82 11.19 1.54 -18.87
N PRO A 83 11.69 2.76 -18.59
CA PRO A 83 11.04 4.00 -19.03
C PRO A 83 10.85 4.00 -20.56
N ALA A 84 9.72 4.54 -21.01
CA ALA A 84 9.40 4.70 -22.43
C ALA A 84 10.36 5.66 -23.15
#